data_AF-A0A8T6NEW9-F1
#
_entry.id   AF-A0A8T6NEW9-F1
#
_cell.length_a   1.000
_cell.length_b   1.000
_cell.length_c   1.000
_cell.angle_alpha   90.00
_cell.angle_beta   90.00
_cell.angle_gamma   90.00
#
_symmetry.space_group_name_H-M   'P 1'
#
loop_
_entity.id
_entity.type
_entity.pdbx_description
1 polymer ?
#
loop_
_entity_poly.entity_id
_entity_poly.type
_entity_poly.pdbx_seq_one_letter_code
_entity_poly.pdbx_strand_id
1 'polypeptide(L)'
;MSTSLCHDGLQRGVVEARAYQLEAVDVALSSSTLLVLPTAAGKTAVAWMVIAEMLERTNGWALMIAPTAALVKQHIDDLELVFDKDSFQPISMSGAIPPSKREGMWNRGRLVVSTPQVVRNDVNRGLLDISDCCLLII
;
A
#
# COMPACT_ATOMS: atom_id res chain seq x y z
N MET A 1 -25.76 1.07 14.40
CA MET A 1 -25.60 1.57 13.02
C MET A 1 -24.25 1.08 12.52
N SER A 2 -24.18 0.44 11.35
CA SER A 2 -22.89 0.01 10.79
C SER A 2 -22.12 1.25 10.35
N THR A 3 -20.94 1.49 10.94
CA THR A 3 -20.05 2.60 10.58
C THR A 3 -19.12 2.16 9.45
N SER A 4 -19.69 1.90 8.27
CA SER A 4 -18.92 1.53 7.08
C SER A 4 -18.27 2.75 6.43
N LEU A 5 -16.98 2.66 6.10
CA LEU A 5 -16.28 3.68 5.32
C LEU A 5 -16.77 3.68 3.86
N CYS A 6 -16.84 4.85 3.23
CA CYS A 6 -17.06 5.01 1.80
C CYS A 6 -15.90 5.82 1.19
N HIS A 7 -15.22 5.24 0.21
CA HIS A 7 -14.14 5.84 -0.57
C HIS A 7 -14.11 5.13 -1.93
N ASP A 8 -13.89 5.85 -3.04
CA ASP A 8 -14.06 5.30 -4.39
C ASP A 8 -13.04 4.19 -4.72
N GLY A 9 -11.81 4.30 -4.21
CA GLY A 9 -10.79 3.25 -4.31
C GLY A 9 -10.99 2.03 -3.39
N LEU A 10 -12.00 2.00 -2.51
CA LEU A 10 -12.19 0.92 -1.52
C LEU A 10 -13.55 0.23 -1.67
N GLN A 11 -13.57 -1.09 -1.50
CA GLN A 11 -14.79 -1.89 -1.46
C GLN A 11 -15.69 -1.45 -0.30
N ARG A 12 -16.96 -1.17 -0.60
CA ARG A 12 -17.93 -0.70 0.40
C ARG A 12 -18.16 -1.76 1.48
N GLY A 13 -18.12 -1.33 2.73
CA GLY A 13 -18.44 -2.19 3.88
C GLY A 13 -17.32 -3.17 4.29
N VAL A 14 -16.15 -3.14 3.63
CA VAL A 14 -14.99 -3.96 4.02
C VAL A 14 -14.17 -3.29 5.13
N VAL A 15 -14.03 -1.97 5.07
CA VAL A 15 -13.31 -1.19 6.09
C VAL A 15 -14.30 -0.48 7.02
N GLU A 16 -14.20 -0.75 8.31
CA GLU A 16 -14.91 0.00 9.34
C GLU A 16 -14.24 1.34 9.61
N ALA A 17 -15.05 2.40 9.73
CA ALA A 17 -14.58 3.74 10.06
C ALA A 17 -14.67 3.97 11.57
N ARG A 18 -13.56 3.78 12.30
CA ARG A 18 -13.47 4.16 13.73
C ARG A 18 -12.80 5.52 13.88
N ALA A 19 -13.30 6.34 14.80
CA ALA A 19 -12.84 7.73 14.96
C ALA A 19 -11.32 7.86 15.10
N TYR A 20 -10.68 7.03 15.93
CA TYR A 20 -9.23 7.04 16.13
C TYR A 20 -8.45 6.62 14.88
N GLN A 21 -9.04 5.82 13.98
CA GLN A 21 -8.42 5.46 12.71
C GLN A 21 -8.49 6.62 11.73
N LEU A 22 -9.63 7.32 11.67
CA LEU A 22 -9.79 8.51 10.83
C LEU A 22 -8.87 9.64 11.26
N GLU A 23 -8.69 9.86 12.56
CA GLU A 23 -7.71 10.82 13.08
C GLU A 23 -6.27 10.42 12.69
N ALA A 24 -5.93 9.13 12.80
CA ALA A 24 -4.62 8.64 12.36
C ALA A 24 -4.41 8.80 10.84
N VAL A 25 -5.45 8.62 10.03
CA VAL A 25 -5.41 8.88 8.57
C VAL A 25 -5.14 10.35 8.29
N ASP A 26 -5.85 11.27 8.95
CA ASP A 26 -5.68 12.71 8.76
C ASP A 26 -4.22 13.15 9.07
N VAL A 27 -3.67 12.66 10.18
CA VAL A 27 -2.26 12.90 10.54
C VAL A 27 -1.31 12.32 9.50
N ALA A 28 -1.52 11.08 9.06
CA ALA A 28 -0.67 10.40 8.09
C ALA A 28 -0.71 11.03 6.67
N LEU A 29 -1.84 11.64 6.29
CA LEU A 29 -1.98 12.35 5.01
C LEU A 29 -1.32 13.74 5.02
N SER A 30 -1.11 14.33 6.20
CA SER A 30 -0.50 15.66 6.32
C SER A 30 1.02 15.63 6.47
N SER A 31 1.60 14.53 6.99
CA SER A 31 3.04 14.42 7.22
C SER A 31 3.52 12.98 7.42
N SER A 32 4.84 12.76 7.28
CA SER A 32 5.47 11.48 7.59
C SER A 32 5.22 11.08 9.03
N THR A 33 4.61 9.91 9.23
CA THR A 33 4.03 9.52 10.52
C THR A 33 4.51 8.13 10.95
N LEU A 34 4.91 8.00 12.21
CA LEU A 34 5.11 6.71 12.88
C LEU A 34 3.83 6.35 13.65
N LEU A 35 3.01 5.47 13.08
CA LEU A 35 1.76 5.04 13.69
C LEU A 35 1.98 3.95 14.75
N VAL A 36 1.87 4.32 16.03
CA VAL A 36 2.00 3.37 17.15
C VAL A 36 0.62 3.04 17.72
N LEU A 37 0.11 1.86 17.39
CA LEU A 37 -1.13 1.31 17.96
C LEU A 37 -0.92 -0.15 18.40
N PRO A 38 -1.69 -0.68 19.37
CA PRO A 38 -1.68 -2.10 19.70
C PRO A 38 -1.96 -3.00 18.48
N THR A 39 -1.51 -4.25 18.51
CA THR A 39 -1.89 -5.25 17.50
C THR A 39 -3.41 -5.44 17.52
N ALA A 40 -4.00 -5.72 16.35
CA ALA A 40 -5.45 -5.79 16.14
C ALA A 40 -6.25 -4.48 16.38
N ALA A 41 -5.58 -3.36 16.70
CA ALA A 41 -6.24 -2.04 16.79
C ALA A 41 -6.62 -1.45 15.41
N GLY A 42 -6.21 -2.07 14.30
CA GLY A 42 -6.57 -1.63 12.94
C GLY A 42 -5.54 -0.73 12.26
N LYS A 43 -4.23 -0.91 12.54
CA LYS A 43 -3.13 -0.23 11.81
C LYS A 43 -3.22 -0.44 10.30
N THR A 44 -3.52 -1.67 9.87
CA THR A 44 -3.63 -2.02 8.44
C THR A 44 -4.77 -1.28 7.77
N ALA A 45 -5.91 -1.10 8.45
CA ALA A 45 -7.02 -0.31 7.92
C ALA A 45 -6.65 1.17 7.76
N VAL A 46 -5.87 1.75 8.69
CA VAL A 46 -5.31 3.09 8.51
C VAL A 46 -4.43 3.14 7.26
N ALA A 47 -3.53 2.18 7.10
CA ALA A 47 -2.67 2.10 5.92
C ALA A 47 -3.47 2.02 4.61
N TRP A 48 -4.53 1.20 4.53
CA TRP A 48 -5.39 1.09 3.35
C TRP A 48 -6.10 2.41 3.01
N MET A 49 -6.62 3.11 4.01
CA MET A 49 -7.26 4.41 3.82
C MET A 49 -6.27 5.45 3.29
N VAL A 50 -5.05 5.50 3.85
CA VAL A 50 -4.00 6.41 3.37
C VAL A 50 -3.56 6.05 1.95
N ILE A 51 -3.39 4.76 1.63
CA ILE A 51 -3.05 4.30 0.27
C ILE A 51 -4.12 4.77 -0.72
N ALA A 52 -5.40 4.52 -0.41
CA ALA A 52 -6.51 4.84 -1.29
C ALA A 52 -6.56 6.35 -1.58
N GLU A 53 -6.47 7.17 -0.53
CA GLU A 53 -6.53 8.63 -0.67
C GLU A 53 -5.29 9.19 -1.40
N MET A 54 -4.08 8.67 -1.12
CA MET A 54 -2.86 9.13 -1.77
C MET A 54 -2.86 8.79 -3.27
N LEU A 55 -3.39 7.63 -3.66
CA LEU A 55 -3.51 7.23 -5.06
C LEU A 55 -4.64 7.96 -5.80
N GLU A 56 -5.63 8.46 -5.09
CA GLU A 56 -6.68 9.34 -5.64
C GLU A 56 -6.15 10.77 -5.85
N ARG A 57 -5.46 11.33 -4.86
CA ARG A 57 -4.93 12.70 -4.89
C ARG A 57 -3.76 12.91 -5.83
N THR A 58 -3.04 11.85 -6.18
CA THR A 58 -1.77 11.94 -6.91
C THR A 58 -1.74 10.99 -8.11
N ASN A 59 -1.01 11.38 -9.15
CA ASN A 59 -0.69 10.50 -10.28
C ASN A 59 0.51 9.57 -9.98
N GLY A 60 0.97 9.52 -8.74
CA GLY A 60 2.09 8.69 -8.31
C GLY A 60 1.69 7.24 -8.04
N TRP A 61 2.62 6.50 -7.44
CA TRP A 61 2.43 5.11 -7.01
C TRP A 61 2.82 4.91 -5.55
N ALA A 62 2.27 3.88 -4.92
CA ALA A 62 2.50 3.56 -3.51
C ALA A 62 3.29 2.24 -3.36
N LEU A 63 4.21 2.22 -2.39
CA LEU A 63 5.02 1.06 -2.02
C LEU A 63 4.73 0.64 -0.58
N MET A 64 4.34 -0.61 -0.38
CA MET A 64 4.28 -1.24 0.93
C MET A 64 5.42 -2.26 1.08
N ILE A 65 6.22 -2.11 2.12
CA ILE A 65 7.31 -3.02 2.44
C ILE A 65 6.84 -3.98 3.52
N ALA A 66 7.07 -5.28 3.32
CA ALA A 66 6.82 -6.31 4.31
C ALA A 66 8.08 -7.15 4.55
N PRO A 67 8.34 -7.61 5.79
CA PRO A 67 9.64 -8.19 6.13
C PRO A 67 9.88 -9.58 5.53
N THR A 68 8.82 -10.30 5.13
CA THR A 68 8.92 -11.64 4.55
C THR A 68 8.00 -11.79 3.34
N ALA A 69 8.33 -12.73 2.44
CA ALA A 69 7.48 -13.05 1.30
C ALA A 69 6.08 -13.57 1.71
N ALA A 70 5.97 -14.23 2.86
CA ALA A 70 4.68 -14.66 3.40
C ALA A 70 3.79 -13.47 3.79
N LEU A 71 4.37 -12.43 4.40
CA LEU A 71 3.65 -11.21 4.74
C LEU A 71 3.36 -10.36 3.50
N VAL A 72 4.24 -10.35 2.50
CA VAL A 72 3.93 -9.76 1.19
C VAL A 72 2.68 -10.43 0.60
N LYS A 73 2.64 -11.77 0.58
CA LYS A 73 1.46 -12.51 0.09
C LYS A 73 0.21 -12.16 0.88
N GLN A 74 0.31 -12.15 2.22
CA GLN A 74 -0.83 -11.81 3.07
C GLN A 74 -1.37 -10.40 2.76
N HIS A 75 -0.49 -9.40 2.63
CA HIS A 75 -0.92 -8.05 2.27
C HIS A 75 -1.54 -7.97 0.88
N ILE A 76 -1.02 -8.71 -0.11
CA ILE A 76 -1.63 -8.78 -1.45
C ILE A 76 -3.03 -9.38 -1.37
N ASP A 77 -3.17 -10.53 -0.71
CA ASP A 77 -4.47 -11.20 -0.54
C ASP A 77 -5.48 -10.27 0.16
N ASP A 78 -5.06 -9.54 1.20
CA ASP A 78 -5.91 -8.57 1.89
C ASP A 78 -6.27 -7.37 1.01
N LEU A 79 -5.30 -6.80 0.28
CA LEU A 79 -5.51 -5.63 -0.58
C LEU A 79 -6.45 -5.95 -1.74
N GLU A 80 -6.38 -7.15 -2.32
CA GLU A 80 -7.29 -7.60 -3.39
C GLU A 80 -8.75 -7.73 -2.91
N LEU A 81 -8.97 -7.95 -1.62
CA LEU A 81 -10.31 -7.97 -0.99
C LEU A 81 -10.82 -6.57 -0.66
N VAL A 82 -9.90 -5.64 -0.36
CA VAL A 82 -10.22 -4.31 0.17
C VAL A 82 -10.34 -3.26 -0.92
N PHE A 83 -9.53 -3.33 -1.97
CA PHE A 83 -9.51 -2.34 -3.04
C PHE A 83 -10.54 -2.63 -4.13
N ASP A 84 -11.05 -1.57 -4.76
CA ASP A 84 -11.89 -1.72 -5.93
C ASP A 84 -11.06 -2.26 -7.11
N LYS A 85 -11.53 -3.36 -7.71
CA LYS A 85 -10.84 -4.07 -8.81
C LYS A 85 -10.78 -3.23 -10.08
N ASP A 86 -11.71 -2.29 -10.25
CA ASP A 86 -11.75 -1.39 -11.40
C ASP A 86 -10.79 -0.21 -11.22
N SER A 87 -10.32 0.06 -9.98
CA SER A 87 -9.41 1.17 -9.68
C SER A 87 -7.95 0.80 -9.97
N PHE A 88 -7.41 -0.22 -9.30
CA PHE A 88 -6.08 -0.76 -9.58
C PHE A 88 -5.90 -2.13 -8.93
N GLN A 89 -4.97 -2.91 -9.48
CA GLN A 89 -4.60 -4.20 -8.91
C GLN A 89 -3.27 -4.07 -8.15
N PRO A 90 -3.20 -4.46 -6.86
CA PRO A 90 -1.94 -4.51 -6.13
C PRO A 90 -1.00 -5.55 -6.74
N ILE A 91 0.28 -5.22 -6.84
CA ILE A 91 1.29 -6.10 -7.45
C ILE A 91 2.26 -6.59 -6.38
N SER A 92 2.49 -7.90 -6.32
CA SER A 92 3.58 -8.47 -5.53
C SER A 92 4.89 -8.39 -6.30
N MET A 93 5.92 -7.81 -5.69
CA MET A 93 7.28 -7.84 -6.22
C MET A 93 8.17 -8.73 -5.35
N SER A 94 8.70 -9.80 -5.95
CA SER A 94 9.55 -10.79 -5.27
C SER A 94 10.87 -11.04 -6.00
N GLY A 95 11.87 -11.55 -5.26
CA GLY A 95 13.18 -11.89 -5.80
C GLY A 95 13.18 -13.06 -6.80
N ALA A 96 12.10 -13.84 -6.85
CA ALA A 96 11.93 -14.93 -7.83
C ALA A 96 11.61 -14.40 -9.24
N ILE A 97 11.10 -13.18 -9.36
CA ILE A 97 10.82 -12.53 -10.65
C ILE A 97 12.14 -12.05 -11.24
N PRO A 98 12.51 -12.42 -12.48
CA PRO A 98 13.75 -11.95 -13.11
C PRO A 98 13.83 -10.42 -13.19
N PRO A 99 15.01 -9.79 -13.01
CA PRO A 99 15.15 -8.34 -13.04
C PRO A 99 14.56 -7.67 -14.29
N SER A 100 14.72 -8.29 -15.47
CA SER A 100 14.17 -7.78 -16.74
C SER A 100 12.65 -7.70 -16.77
N LYS A 101 11.95 -8.50 -15.97
CA LYS A 101 10.49 -8.40 -15.81
C LYS A 101 10.09 -7.38 -14.75
N ARG A 102 10.92 -7.19 -13.71
CA ARG A 102 10.61 -6.29 -12.59
C ARG A 102 10.57 -4.83 -13.01
N GLU A 103 11.48 -4.37 -13.87
CA GLU A 103 11.48 -2.99 -14.39
C GLU A 103 10.12 -2.62 -15.02
N GLY A 104 9.60 -3.47 -15.92
CA GLY A 104 8.28 -3.25 -16.52
C GLY A 104 7.11 -3.38 -15.52
N MET A 105 7.30 -4.07 -14.40
CA MET A 105 6.29 -4.15 -13.33
C MET A 105 6.31 -2.91 -12.45
N TRP A 106 7.49 -2.38 -12.12
CA TRP A 106 7.65 -1.12 -11.40
C TRP A 106 6.96 0.03 -12.15
N ASN A 107 7.19 0.13 -13.46
CA ASN A 107 6.61 1.20 -14.28
C ASN A 107 5.08 1.15 -14.45
N ARG A 108 4.44 0.01 -14.18
CA ARG A 108 2.98 -0.17 -14.35
C ARG A 108 2.22 -0.28 -13.02
N GLY A 109 2.90 -0.60 -11.92
CA GLY A 109 2.26 -0.83 -10.64
C GLY A 109 1.91 0.48 -9.94
N ARG A 110 0.61 0.72 -9.69
CA ARG A 110 0.17 1.85 -8.86
C ARG A 110 0.24 1.56 -7.36
N LEU A 111 0.07 0.29 -6.98
CA LEU A 111 0.28 -0.19 -5.61
C LEU A 111 1.16 -1.44 -5.66
N VAL A 112 2.34 -1.36 -5.06
CA VAL A 112 3.30 -2.47 -5.05
C VAL A 112 3.58 -2.89 -3.62
N VAL A 113 3.60 -4.20 -3.38
CA VAL A 113 4.02 -4.81 -2.11
C VAL A 113 5.29 -5.62 -2.34
N SER A 114 6.34 -5.36 -1.56
CA SER A 114 7.64 -6.03 -1.74
C SER A 114 8.40 -6.24 -0.44
N THR A 115 9.49 -7.00 -0.50
CA THR A 115 10.43 -7.11 0.60
C THR A 115 11.53 -6.05 0.51
N PRO A 116 12.14 -5.63 1.64
CA PRO A 116 13.17 -4.59 1.64
C PRO A 116 14.35 -4.92 0.71
N GLN A 117 14.71 -6.20 0.60
CA GLN A 117 15.86 -6.64 -0.18
C GLN A 117 15.63 -6.44 -1.69
N VAL A 118 14.41 -6.68 -2.19
CA VAL A 118 14.10 -6.51 -3.61
C VAL A 118 14.14 -5.03 -3.98
N VAL A 119 13.44 -4.19 -3.19
CA VAL A 119 13.43 -2.73 -3.38
C VAL A 119 14.84 -2.16 -3.37
N ARG A 120 15.63 -2.48 -2.32
CA ARG A 120 17.01 -1.98 -2.19
C ARG A 120 17.89 -2.40 -3.38
N ASN A 121 17.78 -3.66 -3.81
CA ASN A 121 18.59 -4.16 -4.91
C ASN A 121 18.22 -3.52 -6.24
N ASP A 122 16.94 -3.28 -6.49
CA ASP A 122 16.47 -2.70 -7.75
C ASP A 122 16.77 -1.20 -7.83
N VAL A 123 16.65 -0.46 -6.71
CA VAL A 123 17.12 0.94 -6.63
C VAL A 123 18.62 1.03 -6.89
N ASN A 124 19.44 0.20 -6.22
CA ASN A 124 20.90 0.22 -6.40
C ASN A 124 21.34 -0.16 -7.83
N ARG A 125 20.52 -0.91 -8.56
CA ARG A 125 20.77 -1.30 -9.95
C ARG A 125 20.20 -0.30 -10.97
N GLY A 126 19.50 0.75 -10.52
CA GLY A 126 18.81 1.70 -11.38
C GLY A 126 17.57 1.12 -12.10
N LEU A 127 17.04 -0.01 -11.61
CA LEU A 127 15.82 -0.64 -12.16
C LEU A 127 14.53 -0.08 -11.56
N LEU A 128 14.63 0.60 -10.42
CA LEU A 128 13.53 1.24 -9.72
C LEU A 128 13.91 2.69 -9.42
N ASP A 129 13.16 3.62 -9.99
CA ASP A 129 13.13 5.02 -9.58
C ASP A 129 11.97 5.24 -8.61
N ILE A 130 12.25 5.88 -7.47
CA ILE A 130 11.26 6.17 -6.42
C ILE A 130 10.81 7.64 -6.42
N SER A 131 11.23 8.43 -7.40
CA SER A 131 10.90 9.87 -7.47
C SER A 131 9.40 10.13 -7.54
N ASP A 132 8.64 9.26 -8.23
CA ASP A 132 7.18 9.33 -8.34
C ASP A 132 6.43 8.47 -7.30
N CYS A 133 7.15 7.91 -6.31
CA CYS A 133 6.54 7.18 -5.21
C CYS A 133 5.87 8.18 -4.25
N CYS A 134 4.54 8.23 -4.26
CA CYS A 134 3.78 9.19 -3.46
C CYS A 134 3.63 8.74 -1.99
N LEU A 135 3.75 7.45 -1.72
CA LEU A 135 3.58 6.89 -0.38
C LEU A 135 4.45 5.64 -0.18
N LEU A 136 5.25 5.64 0.89
CA LEU A 136 5.99 4.48 1.36
C LEU A 136 5.47 4.05 2.73
N ILE A 137 5.08 2.79 2.85
CA ILE A 137 4.66 2.14 4.10
C ILE A 137 5.67 1.07 4.48
N ILE A 138 6.10 1.07 5.75
CA ILE A 138 7.11 0.15 6.31
C ILE A 138 6.51 -0.60 7.51
#